data_AF-A0A966IKL1-F1
#
_entry.id   AF-A0A966IKL1-F1
#
_cell.length_a   1.000
_cell.length_b   1.000
_cell.length_c   1.000
_cell.angle_alpha   90.00
_cell.angle_beta   90.00
_cell.angle_gamma   90.00
#
_symmetry.space_group_name_H-M   'P 1'
#
loop_
_entity.id
_entity.type
_entity.pdbx_description
1 polymer ?
#
loop_
_entity_poly.entity_id
_entity_poly.type
_entity_poly.pdbx_seq_one_letter_code
_entity_poly.pdbx_strand_id
1 'polypeptide(L)'
;MGFLAYLLLGSLMGWAAAHYFPGFSPRNKGTKRGKRTKATYLWSMFFGILGTAFAGYGGQAAGLFTAGQMLEWGSAIVGGFLLPQVYLLSIRA
;
A
#
# COMPACT_ATOMS: atom_id res chain seq x y z
N MET A 1 15.99 -5.90 -5.23
CA MET A 1 16.20 -4.44 -5.07
C MET A 1 16.66 -4.08 -3.66
N GLY A 2 17.20 -2.88 -3.44
CA GLY A 2 17.57 -2.43 -2.09
C GLY A 2 16.34 -2.14 -1.24
N PHE A 3 16.37 -2.53 0.04
CA PHE A 3 15.30 -2.29 1.03
C PHE A 3 14.75 -0.86 1.01
N LEU A 4 15.63 0.12 0.77
CA LEU A 4 15.28 1.54 0.68
C LEU A 4 14.26 1.85 -0.44
N ALA A 5 14.31 1.11 -1.55
CA ALA A 5 13.35 1.28 -2.64
C ALA A 5 11.92 0.92 -2.20
N TYR A 6 11.78 -0.12 -1.38
CA TYR A 6 10.49 -0.52 -0.82
C TYR A 6 9.96 0.49 0.19
N LEU A 7 10.85 1.14 0.96
CA LEU A 7 10.43 2.23 1.85
C LEU A 7 9.88 3.41 1.06
N LEU A 8 10.59 3.84 0.01
CA LEU A 8 10.18 4.98 -0.80
C LEU A 8 8.89 4.69 -1.58
N LEU A 9 8.84 3.56 -2.30
CA LEU A 9 7.66 3.16 -3.07
C LEU A 9 6.46 2.92 -2.17
N GLY A 10 6.65 2.20 -1.07
CA GLY A 10 5.57 1.90 -0.14
C GLY A 10 5.02 3.13 0.57
N SER A 11 5.89 4.05 0.98
CA SER A 11 5.45 5.32 1.58
C SER A 11 4.68 6.16 0.57
N LEU A 12 5.17 6.26 -0.67
CA LEU A 12 4.53 7.04 -1.71
C LEU A 12 3.17 6.44 -2.09
N MET A 13 3.09 5.12 -2.28
CA MET A 13 1.84 4.43 -2.60
C MET A 13 0.86 4.46 -1.44
N GLY A 14 1.33 4.26 -0.21
CA GLY A 14 0.50 4.38 0.99
C GLY A 14 -0.06 5.78 1.20
N TRP A 15 0.73 6.82 0.93
CA TRP A 15 0.26 8.19 0.96
C TRP A 15 -0.74 8.47 -0.18
N ALA A 16 -0.42 8.05 -1.42
CA ALA A 16 -1.29 8.22 -2.58
C ALA A 16 -2.63 7.49 -2.40
N ALA A 17 -2.62 6.29 -1.83
CA ALA A 17 -3.80 5.55 -1.43
C ALA A 17 -4.65 6.36 -0.44
N ALA A 18 -4.05 6.89 0.63
CA ALA A 18 -4.77 7.73 1.58
C ALA A 18 -5.24 9.08 1.00
N HIS A 19 -4.58 9.61 -0.03
CA HIS A 19 -4.93 10.92 -0.60
C HIS A 19 -5.97 10.81 -1.71
N TYR A 20 -5.72 9.98 -2.73
CA TYR A 20 -6.52 9.89 -3.96
C TYR A 20 -7.64 8.87 -3.88
N PHE A 21 -7.39 7.72 -3.24
CA PHE A 21 -8.32 6.60 -3.22
C PHE A 21 -8.66 6.24 -1.78
N PRO A 22 -9.49 7.03 -1.09
CA PRO A 22 -9.66 6.91 0.35
C PRO A 22 -10.39 5.63 0.83
N GLY A 23 -10.19 4.48 0.22
CA GLY A 23 -11.01 3.27 0.36
C GLY A 23 -11.93 3.22 -0.84
N PHE A 24 -11.56 2.40 -1.82
CA PHE A 24 -12.44 1.95 -2.91
C PHE A 24 -13.67 1.26 -2.31
N SER A 25 -14.63 2.03 -1.79
CA SER A 25 -15.94 1.54 -1.39
C SER A 25 -16.97 2.18 -2.31
N PRO A 26 -17.52 1.42 -3.27
CA PRO A 26 -18.65 1.86 -4.09
C PRO A 26 -19.90 2.19 -3.25
N ARG A 27 -19.93 1.75 -1.99
CA ARG A 27 -21.13 1.67 -1.14
C ARG A 27 -21.39 2.92 -0.29
N ASN A 28 -20.44 3.85 -0.16
CA ASN A 28 -20.60 4.98 0.76
C ASN A 28 -20.33 6.34 0.09
N LYS A 29 -21.26 6.77 -0.76
CA LYS A 29 -21.37 8.17 -1.22
C LYS A 29 -21.83 9.15 -0.12
N GLY A 30 -22.19 8.67 1.08
CA GLY A 30 -22.89 9.49 2.08
C GLY A 30 -22.23 9.67 3.46
N THR A 31 -21.26 8.84 3.85
CA THR A 31 -20.69 8.95 5.20
C THR A 31 -19.59 10.00 5.21
N LYS A 32 -19.89 11.11 5.90
CA LYS A 32 -19.02 12.27 6.19
C LYS A 32 -17.54 11.89 6.10
N ARG A 33 -16.78 12.66 5.32
CA ARG A 33 -15.32 12.64 5.21
C ARG A 33 -14.74 12.88 6.62
N GLY A 34 -14.72 11.84 7.45
CA GLY A 34 -14.22 11.88 8.82
C GLY A 34 -12.83 12.49 8.76
N LYS A 35 -12.59 13.50 9.60
CA LYS A 35 -11.36 14.31 9.61
C LYS A 35 -10.18 13.34 9.76
N ARG A 36 -9.53 12.98 8.65
CA ARG A 36 -8.41 12.03 8.68
C ARG A 36 -7.30 12.68 9.48
N THR A 37 -6.94 12.03 10.58
CA THR A 37 -5.81 12.47 11.40
C THR A 37 -4.51 12.21 10.65
N LYS A 38 -3.45 12.96 11.00
CA LYS A 38 -2.09 12.69 10.49
C LYS A 38 -1.69 11.23 10.72
N ALA A 39 -2.18 10.62 11.79
CA ALA A 39 -2.01 9.20 12.09
C ALA A 39 -2.56 8.28 10.99
N THR A 40 -3.69 8.61 10.34
CA THR A 40 -4.23 7.80 9.24
C THR A 40 -3.28 7.74 8.05
N TYR A 41 -2.63 8.87 7.72
CA TYR A 41 -1.62 8.92 6.65
C TYR A 41 -0.35 8.15 7.03
N LEU A 42 0.13 8.28 8.26
CA LEU A 42 1.29 7.54 8.76
C LEU A 42 1.05 6.02 8.73
N TRP A 43 -0.12 5.57 9.19
CA TRP A 43 -0.49 4.16 9.12
C TRP A 43 -0.62 3.69 7.67
N SER A 44 -1.24 4.49 6.80
CA SER A 44 -1.34 4.14 5.38
C SER A 44 0.03 4.01 4.71
N MET A 45 0.98 4.90 5.01
CA MET A 45 2.38 4.78 4.57
C MET A 45 3.04 3.52 5.12
N PHE A 46 2.86 3.22 6.42
CA PHE A 46 3.42 2.04 7.07
C PHE A 46 2.91 0.74 6.42
N PHE A 47 1.60 0.64 6.18
CA PHE A 47 1.02 -0.50 5.46
C PHE A 47 1.47 -0.54 3.99
N GLY A 48 1.76 0.61 3.38
CA GLY A 48 2.31 0.66 2.03
C GLY A 48 3.71 0.07 1.98
N ILE A 49 4.58 0.43 2.92
CA ILE A 49 5.92 -0.15 3.08
C ILE A 49 5.80 -1.67 3.30
N LEU A 50 4.95 -2.10 4.21
CA LEU A 50 4.72 -3.52 4.48
C LEU A 50 4.22 -4.26 3.23
N GLY A 51 3.25 -3.71 2.51
CA GLY A 51 2.69 -4.32 1.31
C GLY A 51 3.72 -4.45 0.19
N THR A 52 4.55 -3.43 0.02
CA THR A 52 5.62 -3.41 -0.98
C THR A 52 6.70 -4.43 -0.65
N ALA A 53 7.15 -4.47 0.62
CA ALA A 53 8.14 -5.41 1.10
C ALA A 53 7.63 -6.85 1.06
N PHE A 54 6.39 -7.09 1.48
CA PHE A 54 5.79 -8.41 1.47
C PHE A 54 5.59 -8.95 0.05
N ALA A 55 5.15 -8.12 -0.89
CA ALA A 55 5.01 -8.55 -2.28
C ALA A 55 6.36 -8.80 -2.96
N GLY A 56 7.35 -7.94 -2.71
CA GLY A 56 8.71 -8.10 -3.24
C GLY A 56 9.43 -9.32 -2.65
N TYR A 57 9.64 -9.33 -1.34
CA TYR A 57 10.34 -10.43 -0.67
C TYR A 57 9.53 -11.73 -0.66
N GLY A 58 8.22 -11.66 -0.48
CA GLY A 58 7.36 -12.84 -0.50
C GLY A 58 7.32 -13.50 -1.87
N GLY A 59 7.30 -12.72 -2.95
CA GLY A 59 7.37 -13.28 -4.31
C GLY A 59 8.74 -13.84 -4.67
N GLN A 60 9.82 -13.28 -4.13
CA GLN A 60 11.17 -13.86 -4.22
C GLN A 60 11.27 -15.17 -3.44
N ALA A 61 10.74 -15.20 -2.21
CA ALA A 61 10.73 -16.40 -1.38
C ALA A 61 9.87 -17.53 -1.97
N ALA A 62 8.79 -17.19 -2.67
CA ALA A 62 7.93 -18.12 -3.39
C ALA A 62 8.50 -18.55 -4.75
N GLY A 63 9.66 -18.03 -5.17
CA GLY A 63 10.28 -18.35 -6.45
C GLY A 63 9.53 -17.81 -7.68
N LEU A 64 8.65 -16.82 -7.50
CA LEU A 64 7.85 -16.24 -8.58
C LEU A 64 8.67 -15.32 -9.50
N PHE A 65 9.69 -14.65 -8.95
CA PHE A 65 10.58 -13.74 -9.68
C PHE A 65 11.91 -13.57 -8.94
N THR A 66 12.96 -13.23 -9.70
CA THR A 66 14.29 -12.90 -9.19
C THR A 66 14.45 -11.40 -8.90
N ALA A 67 15.37 -11.07 -8.00
CA ALA A 67 15.73 -9.70 -7.71
C ALA A 67 16.26 -8.99 -8.97
N GLY A 68 15.70 -7.83 -9.30
CA GLY A 68 16.06 -7.10 -10.51
C GLY A 68 14.93 -6.99 -11.53
N GLN A 69 13.98 -7.93 -11.50
CA GLN A 69 13.01 -8.08 -12.57
C GLN A 69 11.88 -7.06 -12.51
N MET A 70 11.37 -6.65 -13.68
CA MET A 70 10.18 -5.79 -13.80
C MET A 70 8.97 -6.35 -13.02
N LEU A 71 8.88 -7.68 -12.89
CA LEU A 71 7.81 -8.36 -12.15
C LEU A 71 7.91 -8.14 -10.62
N GLU A 72 9.12 -8.04 -10.06
CA GLU A 72 9.36 -7.64 -8.66
C GLU A 72 8.82 -6.22 -8.42
N TRP A 73 9.03 -5.31 -9.36
CA TRP A 73 8.53 -3.93 -9.26
C TRP A 73 7.01 -3.87 -9.40
N GLY A 74 6.44 -4.64 -10.33
CA GLY A 74 4.99 -4.73 -10.52
C GLY A 74 4.29 -5.26 -9.27
N SER A 75 4.80 -6.34 -8.68
CA SER A 75 4.24 -6.92 -7.45
C SER A 75 4.39 -5.97 -6.26
N ALA A 76 5.55 -5.32 -6.12
CA ALA A 76 5.82 -4.29 -5.12
C ALA A 76 4.82 -3.13 -5.20
N ILE A 77 4.57 -2.57 -6.39
CA ILE A 77 3.61 -1.48 -6.59
C ILE A 77 2.20 -1.93 -6.22
N VAL A 78 1.78 -3.11 -6.69
CA VAL A 78 0.46 -3.67 -6.41
C VAL A 78 0.28 -3.92 -4.91
N GLY A 79 1.26 -4.54 -4.24
CA GLY A 79 1.23 -4.80 -2.80
C GLY A 79 1.24 -3.52 -1.98
N GLY A 80 2.08 -2.56 -2.36
CA GLY A 80 2.17 -1.24 -1.73
C GLY A 80 0.91 -0.39 -1.89
N PHE A 81 0.08 -0.66 -2.90
CA PHE A 81 -1.22 -0.01 -3.06
C PHE A 81 -2.35 -0.76 -2.34
N LEU A 82 -2.41 -2.09 -2.44
CA LEU A 82 -3.51 -2.90 -1.90
C LEU A 82 -3.54 -2.91 -0.37
N LEU A 83 -2.40 -3.09 0.30
CA LEU A 83 -2.38 -3.21 1.76
C LEU A 83 -2.88 -1.94 2.47
N PRO A 84 -2.46 -0.72 2.08
CA PRO A 84 -3.07 0.51 2.59
C PRO A 84 -4.56 0.62 2.32
N GLN A 85 -5.04 0.17 1.15
CA GLN A 85 -6.48 0.21 0.84
C GLN A 85 -7.28 -0.66 1.80
N VAL A 86 -6.78 -1.86 2.11
CA VAL A 86 -7.40 -2.75 3.11
C VAL A 86 -7.46 -2.08 4.48
N TYR A 87 -6.36 -1.44 4.92
CA TYR A 87 -6.34 -0.67 6.16
C TYR A 87 -7.34 0.50 6.15
N LEU A 88 -7.39 1.27 5.06
CA LEU A 88 -8.30 2.41 4.94
C LEU A 88 -9.78 1.98 4.87
N LEU A 89 -10.06 0.78 4.36
CA LEU A 89 -11.38 0.17 4.37
C LEU A 89 -11.74 -0.36 5.76
N SER A 90 -10.82 -0.99 6.48
CA SER A 90 -11.09 -1.57 7.81
C SER A 90 -11.39 -0.51 8.86
N ILE A 91 -10.76 0.66 8.80
CA ILE A 91 -11.07 1.79 9.69
C ILE A 91 -12.37 2.53 9.30
N ARG A 92 -12.99 2.16 8.18
CA ARG A 92 -14.22 2.77 7.65
C ARG A 92 -15.44 1.85 7.67
N ALA A 93 -15.25 0.54 7.86
CA ALA A 93 -16.29 -0.47 8.00
C ALA A 93 -16.87 -0.44 9.42
#